data_AF-A0A7I4XZK6-F1
#
_entry.id   AF-A0A7I4XZK6-F1
#
_cell.length_a   1.000
_cell.length_b   1.000
_cell.length_c   1.000
_cell.angle_alpha   90.00
_cell.angle_beta   90.00
_cell.angle_gamma   90.00
#
_symmetry.space_group_name_H-M   'P 1'
#
loop_
_entity.id
_entity.type
_entity.pdbx_description
1 polymer ?
#
loop_
_entity_poly.entity_id
_entity_poly.type
_entity_poly.pdbx_seq_one_letter_code
_entity_poly.pdbx_strand_id
1 'polypeptide(L)'
;MSSSSRWPLFQLRRLSSAITNGEAMKGRFQQWKKPVYYAPHIHPLEKGPDFSHTDGRIIHVTSRIQLEYKQDQLRLAKKIVKLLGEIDAMEAAHKQAESRRISEAHEREALRPKLKGTKSIT
;
A
#
# COMPACT_ATOMS: atom_id res chain seq x y z
N MET A 1 44.81 -13.38 -35.21
CA MET A 1 45.02 -12.27 -34.26
C MET A 1 43.88 -11.28 -34.45
N SER A 2 43.32 -10.79 -33.33
CA SER A 2 42.40 -9.65 -33.21
C SER A 2 40.96 -9.88 -33.71
N SER A 3 39.88 -9.48 -33.04
CA SER A 3 39.53 -9.12 -31.66
C SER A 3 38.14 -8.49 -31.78
N SER A 4 37.25 -8.78 -30.83
CA SER A 4 36.01 -8.00 -30.57
C SER A 4 34.91 -8.13 -31.64
N SER A 5 33.68 -8.50 -31.33
CA SER A 5 32.83 -7.81 -30.35
C SER A 5 31.84 -8.77 -29.68
N ARG A 6 31.95 -8.80 -28.35
CA ARG A 6 31.19 -9.57 -27.39
C ARG A 6 30.02 -8.73 -26.90
N TRP A 7 28.79 -8.98 -27.36
CA TRP A 7 27.55 -8.62 -26.62
C TRP A 7 26.39 -9.52 -27.08
N PRO A 8 25.95 -10.53 -26.30
CA PRO A 8 24.55 -10.91 -26.35
C PRO A 8 23.79 -9.92 -25.46
N LEU A 9 22.91 -9.19 -26.14
CA LEU A 9 21.87 -8.31 -25.64
C LEU A 9 21.28 -8.82 -24.32
N PHE A 10 21.16 -7.90 -23.36
CA PHE A 10 20.30 -8.04 -22.20
C PHE A 10 18.96 -8.66 -22.63
N GLN A 11 18.79 -9.97 -22.38
CA GLN A 11 17.48 -10.58 -22.36
C GLN A 11 16.76 -9.97 -21.17
N LEU A 12 16.08 -8.85 -21.43
CA LEU A 12 14.91 -8.42 -20.68
C LEU A 12 14.01 -9.66 -20.57
N ARG A 13 14.08 -10.36 -19.44
CA ARG A 13 13.06 -11.30 -19.03
C ARG A 13 11.76 -10.52 -19.07
N ARG A 14 10.99 -10.72 -20.14
CA ARG A 14 9.58 -10.36 -20.21
C ARG A 14 8.95 -10.91 -18.93
N LEU A 15 8.63 -10.02 -18.00
CA LEU A 15 7.57 -10.22 -17.03
C LEU A 15 6.25 -10.19 -17.82
N SER A 16 6.03 -11.22 -18.62
CA SER A 16 4.70 -11.63 -19.02
C SER A 16 4.46 -12.91 -18.24
N SER A 17 4.08 -12.77 -16.98
CA SER A 17 3.26 -13.81 -16.35
C SER A 17 1.99 -13.85 -17.19
N ALA A 18 2.00 -14.70 -18.21
CA ALA A 18 0.82 -15.12 -18.90
C ALA A 18 -0.16 -15.53 -17.80
N ILE A 19 -1.26 -14.79 -17.70
CA ILE A 19 -2.47 -15.28 -17.07
C ILE A 19 -2.80 -16.51 -17.90
N THR A 20 -2.32 -17.67 -17.47
CA THR A 20 -2.81 -18.94 -17.98
C THR A 20 -4.26 -18.96 -17.51
N ASN A 21 -5.15 -18.59 -18.44
CA ASN A 21 -6.57 -18.86 -18.34
C ASN A 21 -6.72 -20.38 -18.35
N GLY A 22 -6.39 -21.01 -17.23
CA GLY A 22 -6.70 -22.39 -16.97
C GLY A 22 -8.21 -22.50 -16.95
N GLU A 23 -8.73 -23.18 -17.97
CA GLU A 23 -10.08 -23.73 -18.11
C GLU A 23 -11.09 -23.14 -17.12
N ALA A 24 -11.90 -22.20 -17.59
CA ALA A 24 -13.04 -21.69 -16.84
C ALA A 24 -13.93 -22.87 -16.44
N MET A 25 -13.79 -23.35 -15.20
CA MET A 25 -14.61 -24.42 -14.68
C MET A 25 -16.07 -23.99 -14.79
N LYS A 26 -16.83 -24.72 -15.62
CA LYS A 26 -18.28 -24.57 -15.78
C LYS A 26 -18.93 -24.80 -14.40
N GLY A 27 -19.36 -23.72 -13.73
CA GLY A 27 -19.99 -23.77 -12.41
C GLY A 27 -20.11 -22.40 -11.76
N ARG A 28 -20.90 -22.29 -10.68
CA ARG A 28 -20.95 -21.07 -9.85
C ARG A 28 -19.55 -20.80 -9.28
N PHE A 29 -19.10 -19.54 -9.33
CA PHE A 29 -17.82 -19.13 -8.76
C PHE A 29 -17.75 -19.51 -7.27
N GLN A 30 -16.78 -20.37 -6.92
CA GLN A 30 -16.54 -20.82 -5.56
C GLN A 30 -15.34 -20.06 -5.00
N GLN A 31 -15.59 -18.91 -4.39
CA GLN A 31 -14.57 -18.01 -3.84
C GLN A 31 -13.58 -18.72 -2.89
N TRP A 32 -14.04 -19.76 -2.18
CA TRP A 32 -13.23 -20.53 -1.23
C TRP A 32 -12.23 -21.50 -1.87
N LYS A 33 -12.40 -21.88 -3.14
CA LYS A 33 -11.46 -22.79 -3.84
C LYS A 33 -10.15 -22.09 -4.24
N LYS A 34 -10.23 -20.79 -4.50
CA LYS A 34 -9.11 -19.92 -4.86
C LYS A 34 -9.35 -18.52 -4.27
N PRO A 35 -9.25 -18.37 -2.95
CA PRO A 35 -9.41 -17.06 -2.33
C PRO A 35 -8.26 -16.16 -2.78
N VAL A 36 -8.60 -14.88 -2.98
CA VAL A 36 -7.65 -13.84 -3.37
C VAL A 36 -6.59 -13.61 -2.29
N TYR A 37 -6.93 -13.94 -1.04
CA TYR A 37 -6.05 -13.81 0.11
C TYR A 37 -6.23 -14.99 1.06
N TYR A 38 -5.11 -15.57 1.47
CA TYR A 38 -5.04 -16.45 2.62
C TYR A 38 -4.34 -15.67 3.74
N ALA A 39 -4.93 -15.64 4.94
CA ALA A 39 -4.25 -15.08 6.09
C ALA A 39 -2.95 -15.87 6.34
N PRO A 40 -1.83 -15.21 6.67
CA PRO A 40 -0.61 -15.91 7.02
C PRO A 40 -0.89 -16.82 8.21
N HIS A 41 -0.82 -18.12 7.98
CA HIS A 41 -1.09 -19.12 9.00
C HIS A 41 0.14 -19.25 9.91
N ILE A 42 0.00 -18.81 11.16
CA ILE A 42 1.00 -19.08 12.19
C ILE A 42 0.62 -20.40 12.84
N HIS A 43 1.52 -21.37 12.81
CA HIS A 43 1.25 -22.64 13.48
C HIS A 43 1.13 -22.39 15.00
N PRO A 44 0.16 -22.98 15.72
CA PRO A 44 -0.03 -22.72 17.15
C PRO A 44 1.22 -22.98 18.00
N LEU A 45 2.04 -23.97 17.60
CA LEU A 45 3.31 -24.28 18.27
C LEU A 45 4.38 -23.22 18.06
N GLU A 46 4.26 -22.36 17.04
CA GLU A 46 5.22 -21.29 16.75
C GLU A 46 4.85 -19.97 17.46
N LYS A 47 3.73 -19.92 18.16
CA LYS A 47 3.20 -18.70 18.78
C LYS A 47 3.97 -18.29 20.05
N GLY A 48 4.80 -19.16 20.62
CA GLY A 48 5.49 -18.91 21.89
C GLY A 48 6.86 -19.61 22.01
N PRO A 49 7.58 -19.35 23.11
CA PRO A 49 8.84 -20.01 23.42
C PRO A 49 8.61 -21.50 23.67
N ASP A 50 9.45 -22.35 23.09
CA ASP A 50 9.32 -23.81 23.23
C ASP A 50 9.73 -24.31 24.63
N PHE A 51 10.56 -23.56 25.34
CA PHE A 51 11.04 -23.89 26.68
C PHE A 51 11.15 -22.64 27.56
N SER A 52 11.25 -22.85 28.86
CA SER A 52 11.48 -21.81 29.86
C SER A 52 12.60 -22.22 30.81
N HIS A 53 13.28 -21.24 31.41
CA HIS A 53 14.26 -21.53 32.45
C HIS A 53 13.54 -21.83 33.77
N THR A 54 14.04 -22.82 34.51
CA THR A 54 13.59 -23.14 35.88
C THR A 54 13.67 -21.94 36.82
N ASP A 55 14.65 -21.07 36.59
CA ASP A 55 14.89 -19.85 37.36
C ASP A 55 13.86 -18.73 37.08
N GLY A 56 12.89 -18.98 36.20
CA GLY A 56 11.85 -18.00 35.83
C GLY A 56 12.31 -16.89 34.88
N ARG A 57 13.51 -17.01 34.29
CA ARG A 57 14.00 -16.04 33.31
C ARG A 57 13.13 -16.07 32.05
N ILE A 58 12.68 -14.89 31.63
CA ILE A 58 11.81 -14.73 30.47
C ILE A 58 12.62 -14.97 29.20
N ILE A 59 12.13 -15.90 28.37
CA ILE A 59 12.65 -16.13 27.02
C ILE A 59 11.64 -15.55 26.04
N HIS A 60 12.07 -14.63 25.19
CA HIS A 60 11.17 -13.97 24.24
C HIS A 60 10.98 -14.76 22.94
N VAL A 61 11.99 -15.52 22.52
CA VAL A 61 12.01 -16.29 21.27
C VAL A 61 12.94 -17.49 21.45
N THR A 62 12.54 -18.66 20.95
CA THR A 62 13.37 -19.88 20.94
C THR A 62 13.87 -20.26 19.55
N SER A 63 13.14 -19.87 18.48
CA SER A 63 13.46 -20.23 17.10
C SER A 63 13.83 -19.02 16.24
N ARG A 64 14.74 -19.22 15.27
CA ARG A 64 15.08 -18.21 14.27
C ARG A 64 13.87 -17.81 13.42
N ILE A 65 12.98 -18.76 13.10
CA ILE A 65 11.78 -18.51 12.31
C ILE A 65 10.84 -17.55 13.04
N GLN A 66 10.66 -17.75 14.34
CA GLN A 66 9.87 -16.86 15.19
C GLN A 66 10.48 -15.44 15.25
N LEU A 67 11.81 -15.34 15.27
CA LEU A 67 12.50 -14.05 15.25
C LEU A 67 12.25 -13.32 13.92
N GLU A 68 12.44 -14.00 12.80
CA GLU A 68 12.21 -13.45 11.46
C GLU A 68 10.77 -12.99 11.29
N TYR A 69 9.79 -13.79 11.73
CA TYR A 69 8.39 -13.44 11.70
C TYR A 69 8.07 -12.16 12.50
N LYS A 70 8.59 -12.07 13.73
CA LYS A 70 8.42 -10.87 14.58
C LYS A 70 9.07 -9.63 13.97
N GLN A 71 10.24 -9.78 13.35
CA GLN A 71 10.91 -8.68 12.66
C GLN A 71 10.10 -8.20 11.44
N ASP A 72 9.54 -9.13 10.66
CA ASP A 72 8.70 -8.78 9.53
C ASP A 72 7.40 -8.10 9.95
N GLN A 73 6.76 -8.55 11.03
CA GLN A 73 5.60 -7.86 11.61
C GLN A 73 5.93 -6.41 11.98
N LEU A 74 7.07 -6.17 12.63
CA LEU A 74 7.52 -4.82 12.98
C LEU A 74 7.78 -3.97 11.73
N ARG A 75 8.41 -4.54 10.70
CA ARG A 75 8.68 -3.87 9.43
C ARG A 75 7.38 -3.47 8.73
N LEU A 76 6.40 -4.38 8.69
CA LEU A 76 5.09 -4.14 8.10
C LEU A 76 4.32 -3.06 8.88
N ALA A 77 4.30 -3.14 10.21
CA ALA A 77 3.65 -2.15 11.06
C ALA A 77 4.22 -0.74 10.84
N LYS A 78 5.55 -0.61 10.83
CA LYS A 78 6.22 0.67 10.52
C LYS A 78 5.84 1.21 9.15
N LYS A 79 5.76 0.33 8.14
CA LYS A 79 5.36 0.72 6.79
C LYS A 79 3.92 1.20 6.74
N ILE A 80 3.01 0.51 7.42
CA ILE A 80 1.58 0.88 7.49
C ILE A 80 1.44 2.27 8.12
N VAL A 81 2.08 2.51 9.27
CA VAL A 81 2.03 3.81 9.96
C VAL A 81 2.59 4.93 9.06
N LYS A 82 3.69 4.67 8.34
CA LYS A 82 4.25 5.64 7.38
C LYS A 82 3.26 5.99 6.27
N LEU A 83 2.66 4.98 5.64
CA LEU A 83 1.70 5.18 4.56
C LEU A 83 0.45 5.92 5.02
N LEU A 84 -0.06 5.62 6.22
CA LEU A 84 -1.18 6.35 6.80
C LEU A 84 -0.83 7.83 7.03
N GLY A 85 0.36 8.11 7.56
CA GLY A 85 0.83 9.50 7.70
C GLY A 85 1.00 10.23 6.36
N GLU A 86 1.42 9.54 5.32
CA GLU A 86 1.50 10.12 3.96
C GLU A 86 0.10 10.43 3.39
N ILE A 87 -0.89 9.57 3.64
CA ILE A 87 -2.29 9.79 3.25
C ILE A 87 -2.87 10.99 4.00
N ASP A 88 -2.69 11.06 5.31
CA ASP A 88 -3.21 12.17 6.14
C ASP A 88 -2.63 13.52 5.68
N ALA A 89 -1.33 13.55 5.37
CA ALA A 89 -0.67 14.75 4.87
C ALA A 89 -1.20 15.17 3.48
N MET A 90 -1.41 14.20 2.59
CA MET A 90 -2.00 14.43 1.27
C MET A 90 -3.44 14.97 1.39
N GLU A 91 -4.25 14.40 2.27
CA GLU A 91 -5.61 14.87 2.51
C GLU A 91 -5.64 16.30 3.06
N ALA A 92 -4.74 16.63 4.00
CA ALA A 92 -4.62 17.97 4.56
C ALA A 92 -4.22 18.99 3.47
N ALA A 93 -3.25 18.65 2.62
CA ALA A 93 -2.83 19.48 1.50
C ALA A 93 -3.96 19.70 0.49
N HIS A 94 -4.74 18.65 0.18
CA HIS A 94 -5.90 18.74 -0.70
C HIS A 94 -6.98 19.67 -0.12
N LYS A 95 -7.34 19.50 1.16
CA LYS A 95 -8.31 20.37 1.84
C LYS A 95 -7.85 21.83 1.83
N GLN A 96 -6.57 22.08 2.05
CA GLN A 96 -6.01 23.43 1.99
C GLN A 96 -6.07 24.00 0.56
N ALA A 97 -5.72 23.22 -0.46
CA ALA A 97 -5.80 23.64 -1.85
C ALA A 97 -7.23 23.99 -2.29
N GLU A 98 -8.21 23.18 -1.87
CA GLU A 98 -9.63 23.45 -2.14
C GLU A 98 -10.11 24.73 -1.45
N SER A 99 -9.74 24.93 -0.18
CA SER A 99 -10.08 26.17 0.54
C SER A 99 -9.52 27.42 -0.15
N ARG A 100 -8.29 27.35 -0.66
CA ARG A 100 -7.65 28.43 -1.42
C ARG A 100 -8.35 28.69 -2.74
N ARG A 101 -8.72 27.64 -3.48
CA ARG A 101 -9.48 27.78 -4.73
C ARG A 101 -10.82 28.49 -4.50
N ILE A 102 -11.52 28.14 -3.42
CA ILE A 102 -12.80 28.76 -3.06
C ILE A 102 -12.60 30.23 -2.68
N SER A 103 -11.60 30.55 -1.85
CA SER A 103 -11.33 31.94 -1.46
C SER A 103 -10.92 32.80 -2.66
N GLU A 104 -10.04 32.30 -3.53
CA GLU A 104 -9.64 33.00 -4.75
C GLU A 104 -10.82 33.20 -5.71
N ALA A 105 -11.71 32.21 -5.84
CA ALA A 105 -12.90 32.34 -6.68
C ALA A 105 -13.84 33.44 -6.14
N HIS A 106 -14.05 33.47 -4.82
CA HIS A 106 -14.86 34.49 -4.15
C HIS A 106 -14.24 35.89 -4.29
N GLU A 107 -12.92 36.02 -4.13
CA GLU A 107 -12.21 37.29 -4.36
C GLU A 107 -12.35 37.77 -5.82
N ARG A 108 -12.18 36.87 -6.79
CA ARG A 108 -12.36 37.18 -8.22
C ARG A 108 -13.79 37.61 -8.53
N GLU A 109 -14.78 36.97 -7.92
CA GLU A 109 -16.19 37.33 -8.08
C GLU A 109 -16.51 38.69 -7.44
N ALA A 110 -15.95 38.98 -6.26
CA ALA A 110 -16.10 40.27 -5.60
C ALA A 110 -15.50 41.43 -6.41
N LEU A 111 -14.36 41.20 -7.09
CA LEU A 111 -13.71 42.16 -7.98
C LEU A 111 -14.40 42.28 -9.35
N ARG A 112 -15.31 41.37 -9.69
CA ARG A 112 -15.97 41.36 -11.00
C ARG A 112 -16.90 42.58 -11.13
N PRO A 113 -16.76 43.39 -12.19
CA PRO A 113 -17.69 44.49 -12.44
C PRO A 113 -19.13 43.98 -12.59
N LYS A 114 -20.08 44.63 -11.89
CA LYS A 114 -21.51 44.31 -11.99
C LYS A 114 -22.09 44.88 -13.28
N LEU A 115 -22.91 44.08 -13.97
CA LEU A 115 -23.66 44.53 -15.14
C LEU A 115 -24.62 45.67 -14.75
N LYS A 116 -24.58 46.76 -15.51
CA LYS A 116 -25.50 47.90 -15.34
C LYS A 116 -26.94 47.45 -15.63
N GLY A 117 -27.92 48.00 -14.92
CA GLY A 117 -29.36 47.81 -15.20
C GLY A 117 -30.11 46.78 -14.34
N THR A 118 -29.47 46.14 -13.35
CA THR A 118 -30.12 45.15 -12.46
C THR A 118 -30.64 45.74 -11.14
N LYS A 119 -30.32 47.01 -10.83
CA LYS A 119 -30.83 47.71 -9.65
C LYS A 119 -31.75 48.84 -10.10
N SER A 120 -33.03 48.79 -9.71
CA SER A 120 -33.93 49.94 -9.84
C SER A 120 -33.55 50.99 -8.81
N ILE A 121 -33.37 52.23 -9.25
CA ILE A 121 -33.24 53.39 -8.37
C ILE A 121 -34.67 53.72 -7.92
N THR A 122 -35.01 53.36 -6.68
CA THR A 122 -36.20 53.83 -5.94
C THR A 122 -35.74 54.80 -4.88
#